data_AF-A0A1D2JGC9-F1
#
_entry.id   AF-A0A1D2JGC9-F1
#
_cell.length_a   1.000
_cell.length_b   1.000
_cell.length_c   1.000
_cell.angle_alpha   90.00
_cell.angle_beta   90.00
_cell.angle_gamma   90.00
#
_symmetry.space_group_name_H-M   'P 1'
#
loop_
_entity.id
_entity.type
_entity.pdbx_description
1 polymer ?
#
loop_
_entity_poly.entity_id
_entity_poly.type
_entity_poly.pdbx_seq_one_letter_code
_entity_poly.pdbx_strand_id
1 'polypeptide(L)'
;MYECLTCIRNFYSEHALRQHMDDKNHWPPRYGCESCPKIFNSQRAAIQHMNAVRHWKPKIPCEECSAMFHTEQEADQHMSQLGHYKHYCTSCRQRFQNEINLRMHLGSKIHRPATVSCPCCGICSSATGITHHLERGACPHARSLNRETIFRAISERDPHGFIANKQIEWHREKTVEYLATDSAHSTATAGNVTSATECSPR
;
A
#
# COMPACT_ATOMS: atom_id res chain seq x y z
N MET A 1 42.81 -44.98 -27.27
CA MET A 1 43.78 -43.87 -27.23
C MET A 1 42.98 -42.59 -27.35
N TYR A 2 43.20 -41.62 -26.46
CA TYR A 2 42.43 -40.38 -26.37
C TYR A 2 43.33 -39.22 -26.80
N GLU A 3 42.89 -38.40 -27.75
CA GLU A 3 43.69 -37.30 -28.32
C GLU A 3 43.20 -35.94 -27.83
N CYS A 4 44.11 -34.99 -27.68
CA CYS A 4 43.75 -33.59 -27.47
C CYS A 4 43.52 -32.93 -28.83
N LEU A 5 42.39 -32.26 -29.04
CA LEU A 5 42.10 -31.58 -30.31
C LEU A 5 42.78 -30.20 -30.42
N THR A 6 43.34 -29.70 -29.32
CA THR A 6 44.02 -28.39 -29.25
C THR A 6 45.54 -28.54 -29.39
N CYS A 7 46.10 -29.71 -29.13
CA CYS A 7 47.53 -29.99 -29.28
C CYS A 7 47.78 -31.43 -29.67
N ILE A 8 48.95 -31.73 -30.25
CA ILE A 8 49.30 -33.05 -30.80
C ILE A 8 49.55 -34.16 -29.76
N ARG A 9 49.11 -34.00 -28.49
CA ARG A 9 49.33 -35.00 -27.43
C ARG A 9 48.25 -36.07 -27.40
N ASN A 10 48.69 -37.31 -27.21
CA ASN A 10 47.85 -38.48 -27.03
C ASN A 10 47.98 -39.06 -25.62
N PHE A 11 46.90 -39.65 -25.14
CA PHE A 11 46.74 -40.19 -23.79
C PHE A 11 46.17 -41.61 -23.83
N TYR A 12 46.54 -42.42 -22.85
CA TYR A 12 46.10 -43.82 -22.76
C TYR A 12 44.80 -43.98 -21.97
N SER A 13 44.33 -42.95 -21.25
CA SER A 13 43.07 -42.97 -20.51
C SER A 13 42.32 -41.65 -20.63
N GLU A 14 40.99 -41.71 -20.51
CA GLU A 14 40.13 -40.54 -20.54
C GLU A 14 40.43 -39.60 -19.36
N HIS A 15 40.72 -40.16 -18.18
CA HIS A 15 41.08 -39.38 -17.00
C HIS A 15 42.36 -38.56 -17.22
N ALA A 16 43.39 -39.15 -17.84
CA ALA A 16 44.63 -38.44 -18.14
C ALA A 16 44.44 -37.34 -19.20
N LEU A 17 43.57 -37.57 -20.20
CA LEU A 17 43.18 -36.53 -21.14
C LEU A 17 42.44 -35.38 -20.42
N ARG A 18 41.47 -35.68 -19.55
CA ARG A 18 40.71 -34.64 -18.82
C ARG A 18 41.61 -33.79 -17.93
N GLN A 19 42.51 -34.40 -17.16
CA GLN A 19 43.48 -33.66 -16.34
C GLN A 19 44.36 -32.75 -17.21
N HIS A 20 44.85 -33.24 -18.35
CA HIS A 20 45.60 -32.42 -19.29
C HIS A 20 44.80 -31.22 -19.83
N MET A 21 43.53 -31.44 -20.19
CA MET A 21 42.65 -30.39 -20.69
C MET A 21 42.36 -29.32 -19.63
N ASP A 22 42.25 -29.71 -18.35
CA ASP A 22 42.12 -28.81 -17.21
C ASP A 22 43.41 -28.00 -16.98
N ASP A 23 44.57 -28.66 -16.89
CA ASP A 23 45.87 -28.03 -16.60
C ASP A 23 46.35 -27.07 -17.68
N LYS A 24 46.07 -27.40 -18.96
CA LYS A 24 46.48 -26.58 -20.11
C LYS A 24 45.38 -25.68 -20.64
N ASN A 25 44.21 -25.72 -20.01
CA ASN A 25 43.04 -24.95 -20.41
C ASN A 25 42.69 -25.13 -21.91
N HIS A 26 42.84 -26.35 -22.41
CA HIS A 26 42.53 -26.74 -23.79
C HIS A 26 41.03 -26.99 -24.02
N TRP A 27 40.20 -26.81 -22.98
CA TRP A 27 38.76 -26.82 -23.15
C TRP A 27 38.32 -25.63 -24.02
N PRO A 28 37.38 -25.85 -24.97
CA PRO A 28 36.74 -24.74 -25.66
C PRO A 28 36.06 -23.79 -24.66
N PRO A 29 35.88 -22.49 -24.98
CA PRO A 29 35.16 -21.56 -24.13
C PRO A 29 33.81 -22.12 -23.68
N ARG A 30 33.63 -22.39 -22.39
CA ARG A 30 32.38 -22.99 -21.88
C ARG A 30 31.51 -21.98 -21.15
N TYR A 31 32.11 -21.11 -20.35
CA TYR A 31 31.37 -20.17 -19.50
C TYR A 31 32.01 -18.78 -19.56
N GLY A 32 31.40 -17.87 -20.33
CA GLY A 32 31.83 -16.48 -20.44
C GLY A 32 31.14 -15.58 -19.41
N CYS A 33 31.80 -14.50 -19.02
CA CYS A 33 31.15 -13.40 -18.33
C CYS A 33 30.47 -12.47 -19.35
N GLU A 34 29.21 -12.09 -19.12
CA GLU A 34 28.51 -11.14 -20.00
C GLU A 34 29.07 -9.71 -19.91
N SER A 35 29.69 -9.37 -18.79
CA SER A 35 30.12 -7.99 -18.48
C SER A 35 31.63 -7.76 -18.69
N CYS A 36 32.42 -8.80 -18.97
CA CYS A 36 33.85 -8.67 -19.24
C CYS A 36 34.36 -9.83 -20.11
N PRO A 37 35.54 -9.70 -20.76
CA PRO A 37 36.03 -10.71 -21.70
C PRO A 37 36.56 -11.99 -21.04
N LYS A 38 36.36 -12.20 -19.72
CA LYS A 38 36.85 -13.39 -19.02
C LYS A 38 36.01 -14.62 -19.38
N ILE A 39 36.72 -15.71 -19.64
CA ILE A 39 36.16 -17.03 -19.98
C ILE A 39 36.69 -18.04 -18.96
N PHE A 40 35.81 -18.92 -18.49
CA PHE A 40 36.11 -19.94 -17.50
C PHE A 40 35.86 -21.34 -18.08
N ASN A 41 36.69 -22.29 -17.66
CA ASN A 41 36.60 -23.70 -18.03
C ASN A 41 35.60 -24.50 -17.17
N SER A 42 35.20 -23.95 -16.02
CA SER A 42 34.23 -24.54 -15.12
C SER A 42 33.13 -23.54 -14.73
N GLN A 43 31.91 -24.04 -14.59
CA GLN A 43 30.76 -23.23 -14.18
C GLN A 43 30.97 -22.65 -12.77
N ARG A 44 31.59 -23.41 -11.87
CA ARG A 44 31.91 -22.95 -10.50
C ARG A 44 32.84 -21.74 -10.51
N ALA A 45 33.90 -21.76 -11.33
CA ALA A 45 34.81 -20.63 -11.45
C ALA A 45 34.12 -19.39 -12.04
N ALA A 46 33.24 -19.57 -13.03
CA ALA A 46 32.43 -18.47 -13.58
C ALA A 46 31.51 -17.87 -12.51
N ILE A 47 30.79 -18.69 -11.75
CA ILE A 47 29.89 -18.21 -10.68
C ILE A 47 30.66 -17.46 -9.60
N GLN A 48 31.81 -17.99 -9.16
CA GLN A 48 32.67 -17.32 -8.18
C GLN A 48 33.15 -15.96 -8.68
N HIS A 49 33.57 -15.87 -9.95
CA HIS A 49 33.90 -14.61 -10.56
C HIS A 49 32.72 -13.64 -10.54
N MET A 50 31.56 -14.04 -11.07
CA MET A 50 30.37 -13.18 -11.15
C MET A 50 29.94 -12.64 -9.78
N ASN A 51 30.06 -13.45 -8.72
CA ASN A 51 29.81 -13.03 -7.34
C ASN A 51 30.87 -12.04 -6.82
N ALA A 52 32.15 -12.31 -7.06
CA ALA A 52 33.25 -11.49 -6.55
C ALA A 52 33.29 -10.09 -7.19
N VAL A 53 33.02 -9.99 -8.49
CA VAL A 53 33.04 -8.71 -9.23
C VAL A 53 31.65 -8.10 -9.42
N ARG A 54 30.59 -8.73 -8.86
CA ARG A 54 29.19 -8.30 -8.99
C ARG A 54 28.77 -8.05 -10.45
N HIS A 55 29.18 -8.92 -11.36
CA HIS A 55 28.80 -8.82 -12.78
C HIS A 55 27.41 -9.38 -13.07
N TRP A 56 26.71 -9.91 -12.07
CA TRP A 56 25.30 -10.26 -12.20
C TRP A 56 24.48 -9.01 -12.48
N LYS A 57 23.51 -9.11 -13.37
CA LYS A 57 22.50 -8.05 -13.52
C LYS A 57 21.73 -7.91 -12.19
N PRO A 58 21.44 -6.69 -11.74
CA PRO A 58 20.64 -6.47 -10.54
C PRO A 58 19.26 -7.10 -10.74
N LYS A 59 18.75 -7.75 -9.68
CA LYS A 59 17.54 -8.58 -9.76
C LYS A 59 16.36 -7.99 -8.98
N ILE A 60 16.65 -7.08 -8.06
CA ILE A 60 15.66 -6.59 -7.10
C ILE A 60 15.22 -5.20 -7.54
N PRO A 61 14.00 -5.04 -8.08
CA PRO A 61 13.52 -3.75 -8.52
C PRO A 61 13.05 -2.89 -7.33
N CYS A 62 13.11 -1.58 -7.49
CA CYS A 62 12.34 -0.66 -6.67
C CYS A 62 10.86 -0.73 -7.05
N GLU A 63 9.97 -0.50 -6.09
CA GLU A 63 8.53 -0.57 -6.34
C GLU A 63 7.96 0.65 -7.08
N GLU A 64 8.62 1.81 -6.97
CA GLU A 64 8.12 3.10 -7.52
C GLU A 64 9.00 3.67 -8.65
N CYS A 65 10.27 3.28 -8.75
CA CYS A 65 11.18 3.80 -9.77
C CYS A 65 11.89 2.68 -10.53
N SER A 66 12.58 3.04 -11.62
CA SER A 66 13.31 2.09 -12.48
C SER A 66 14.63 1.59 -11.88
N ALA A 67 14.95 1.92 -10.63
CA ALA A 67 16.18 1.46 -9.99
C ALA A 67 16.12 -0.04 -9.71
N MET A 68 17.26 -0.72 -9.90
CA MET A 68 17.43 -2.14 -9.62
C MET A 68 18.69 -2.36 -8.77
N PHE A 69 18.61 -3.30 -7.83
CA PHE A 69 19.65 -3.58 -6.85
C PHE A 69 20.13 -5.03 -6.93
N HIS A 70 21.37 -5.26 -6.49
CA HIS A 70 21.99 -6.58 -6.48
C HIS A 70 21.69 -7.35 -5.19
N THR A 71 21.36 -6.63 -4.12
CA THR A 71 21.07 -7.20 -2.81
C THR A 71 19.80 -6.59 -2.22
N GLU A 72 19.14 -7.36 -1.34
CA GLU A 72 17.92 -6.94 -0.65
C GLU A 72 18.21 -5.76 0.29
N GLN A 73 19.37 -5.77 0.96
CA GLN A 73 19.80 -4.68 1.84
C GLN A 73 19.96 -3.35 1.11
N GLU A 74 20.56 -3.34 -0.08
CA GLU A 74 20.70 -2.13 -0.90
C GLU A 74 19.32 -1.60 -1.34
N ALA A 75 18.41 -2.50 -1.75
CA ALA A 75 17.05 -2.13 -2.12
C ALA A 75 16.26 -1.57 -0.94
N ASP A 76 16.34 -2.21 0.22
CA ASP A 76 15.65 -1.78 1.45
C ASP A 76 16.16 -0.43 1.93
N GLN A 77 17.47 -0.19 1.88
CA GLN A 77 18.04 1.10 2.23
C GLN A 77 17.51 2.20 1.29
N HIS A 78 17.49 1.95 -0.01
CA HIS A 78 16.94 2.88 -1.01
C HIS A 78 15.46 3.17 -0.76
N MET A 79 14.65 2.13 -0.58
CA MET A 79 13.21 2.28 -0.34
C MET A 79 12.92 2.98 0.98
N SER A 80 13.72 2.74 2.03
CA SER A 80 13.59 3.43 3.32
C SER A 80 13.93 4.92 3.23
N GLN A 81 14.96 5.28 2.46
CA GLN A 81 15.40 6.66 2.30
C GLN A 81 14.42 7.50 1.47
N LEU A 82 13.90 6.94 0.39
CA LEU A 82 13.00 7.67 -0.53
C LEU A 82 11.51 7.40 -0.24
N GLY A 83 11.19 6.43 0.61
CA GLY A 83 9.81 6.02 0.86
C GLY A 83 9.18 5.25 -0.31
N HIS A 84 9.98 4.59 -1.14
CA HIS A 84 9.51 3.88 -2.34
C HIS A 84 8.96 2.47 -2.02
N TYR A 85 7.98 2.39 -1.11
CA TYR A 85 7.21 1.17 -0.91
C TYR A 85 5.75 1.41 -1.32
N LYS A 86 5.10 0.40 -1.92
CA LYS A 86 3.69 0.40 -2.33
C LYS A 86 2.72 0.79 -1.23
N HIS A 87 3.05 0.41 0.00
CA HIS A 87 2.23 0.66 1.18
C HIS A 87 2.96 1.54 2.17
N TYR A 88 3.43 2.70 1.71
CA TYR A 88 4.16 3.67 2.52
C TYR A 88 3.31 4.90 2.84
N CYS A 89 3.38 5.36 4.08
CA CYS A 89 2.88 6.67 4.46
C CYS A 89 4.04 7.66 4.47
N THR A 90 4.03 8.62 3.54
CA THR A 90 5.10 9.62 3.38
C THR A 90 5.17 10.61 4.54
N SER A 91 4.03 11.02 5.08
CA SER A 91 3.93 11.96 6.20
C SER A 91 4.39 11.35 7.54
N CYS A 92 4.15 10.05 7.76
CA CYS A 92 4.62 9.33 8.94
C CYS A 92 5.93 8.56 8.74
N ARG A 93 6.44 8.53 7.50
CA ARG A 93 7.61 7.75 7.08
C ARG A 93 7.55 6.27 7.48
N GLN A 94 6.37 5.66 7.38
CA GLN A 94 6.13 4.30 7.87
C GLN A 94 5.63 3.37 6.75
N ARG A 95 6.18 2.15 6.70
CA ARG A 95 5.73 1.08 5.80
C ARG A 95 4.67 0.20 6.48
N PHE A 96 3.68 -0.22 5.69
CA PHE A 96 2.61 -1.12 6.09
C PHE A 96 2.70 -2.45 5.33
N GLN A 97 2.19 -3.53 5.93
CA GLN A 97 2.23 -4.86 5.32
C GLN A 97 1.28 -5.01 4.12
N ASN A 98 0.18 -4.26 4.10
CA ASN A 98 -0.84 -4.32 3.06
C ASN A 98 -1.56 -2.97 2.91
N GLU A 99 -2.33 -2.84 1.83
CA GLU A 99 -3.09 -1.63 1.51
C GLU A 99 -4.17 -1.29 2.56
N ILE A 100 -4.80 -2.32 3.14
CA ILE A 100 -5.86 -2.15 4.15
C ILE A 100 -5.30 -1.44 5.39
N ASN A 101 -4.13 -1.86 5.87
CA ASN A 101 -3.48 -1.27 7.03
C ASN A 101 -3.06 0.18 6.75
N LEU A 102 -2.55 0.47 5.55
CA LEU A 102 -2.26 1.85 5.14
C LEU A 102 -3.53 2.70 5.13
N ARG A 103 -4.63 2.20 4.55
CA ARG A 103 -5.90 2.94 4.48
C ARG A 103 -6.47 3.21 5.88
N MET A 104 -6.40 2.24 6.79
CA MET A 104 -6.78 2.43 8.18
C MET A 104 -5.90 3.46 8.88
N HIS A 105 -4.58 3.43 8.65
CA HIS A 105 -3.65 4.43 9.18
C HIS A 105 -3.97 5.83 8.68
N LEU A 106 -4.22 6.01 7.38
CA LEU A 106 -4.65 7.29 6.78
C LEU A 106 -6.02 7.75 7.28
N GLY A 107 -6.88 6.83 7.72
CA GLY A 107 -8.17 7.14 8.35
C GLY A 107 -8.08 7.46 9.85
N SER A 108 -6.93 7.26 10.49
CA SER A 108 -6.73 7.48 11.92
C SER A 108 -6.60 8.96 12.29
N LYS A 109 -6.62 9.24 13.60
CA LYS A 109 -6.40 10.59 14.16
C LYS A 109 -5.05 11.21 13.80
N ILE A 110 -4.11 10.42 13.26
CA ILE A 110 -2.78 10.88 12.85
C ILE A 110 -2.88 11.73 11.57
N HIS A 111 -3.75 11.34 10.63
CA HIS A 111 -3.93 12.06 9.34
C HIS A 111 -5.26 12.78 9.22
N ARG A 112 -6.30 12.29 9.91
CA ARG A 112 -7.58 13.00 9.99
C ARG A 112 -7.65 13.81 11.28
N PRO A 113 -7.80 15.15 11.19
CA PRO A 113 -7.98 15.95 12.39
C PRO A 113 -9.24 15.47 13.12
N ALA A 114 -9.10 15.29 14.44
CA ALA A 114 -10.19 14.80 15.29
C ALA A 114 -11.38 15.77 15.33
N THR A 115 -11.12 17.04 14.99
CA THR A 115 -12.10 18.12 14.92
C THR A 115 -12.10 18.72 13.53
N VAL A 116 -13.29 18.93 12.99
CA VAL A 116 -13.54 19.70 11.78
C VAL A 116 -14.17 21.03 12.23
N SER A 117 -13.92 22.12 11.52
CA SER A 117 -14.54 23.43 11.80
C SER A 117 -15.73 23.66 10.90
N CYS A 118 -16.82 24.20 11.44
CA CYS A 118 -17.98 24.62 10.66
C CYS A 118 -17.58 25.77 9.72
N PRO A 119 -17.77 25.63 8.39
CA PRO A 119 -17.39 26.69 7.44
C PRO A 119 -18.15 28.01 7.64
N CYS A 120 -19.33 27.96 8.25
CA CYS A 120 -20.21 29.11 8.39
C CYS A 120 -20.00 29.88 9.70
N CYS A 121 -19.60 29.20 10.78
CA CYS A 121 -19.52 29.82 12.12
C CYS A 121 -18.23 29.50 12.88
N GLY A 122 -17.31 28.73 12.31
CA GLY A 122 -16.01 28.43 12.91
C GLY A 122 -16.02 27.43 14.07
N ILE A 123 -17.18 26.97 14.53
CA ILE A 123 -17.28 26.02 15.64
C ILE A 123 -16.61 24.70 15.27
N CYS A 124 -15.66 24.25 16.09
CA CYS A 124 -14.96 22.99 15.92
C CYS A 124 -15.70 21.85 16.64
N SER A 125 -16.01 20.77 15.92
CA SER A 125 -16.57 19.54 16.51
C SER A 125 -16.12 18.32 15.71
N SER A 126 -16.50 17.11 16.13
CA SER A 126 -16.29 15.92 15.28
C SER A 126 -17.10 16.06 13.98
N ALA A 127 -16.75 15.29 12.95
CA ALA A 127 -17.50 15.28 11.70
C ALA A 127 -19.01 15.06 11.94
N THR A 128 -19.36 14.09 12.80
CA THR A 128 -20.75 13.83 13.21
C THR A 128 -21.38 15.00 13.96
N GLY A 129 -20.61 15.68 14.82
CA GLY A 129 -21.08 16.85 15.56
C GLY A 129 -21.40 18.03 14.64
N ILE A 130 -20.61 18.25 13.59
CA ILE A 130 -20.90 19.28 12.58
C ILE A 130 -22.12 18.92 11.74
N THR A 131 -22.25 17.65 11.33
CA THR A 131 -23.45 17.18 10.62
C THR A 131 -24.69 17.50 11.43
N HIS A 132 -24.69 17.20 12.73
CA HIS A 132 -25.82 17.49 13.62
C HIS A 132 -26.06 18.99 13.82
N HIS A 133 -24.99 19.78 13.99
CA HIS A 133 -25.05 21.23 14.08
C HIS A 133 -25.72 21.87 12.85
N LEU A 134 -25.40 21.37 11.65
CA LEU A 134 -26.01 21.80 10.40
C LEU A 134 -27.43 21.26 10.24
N GLU A 135 -27.67 19.97 10.48
CA GLU A 135 -28.99 19.36 10.29
C GLU A 135 -30.07 19.95 11.19
N ARG A 136 -29.71 20.36 12.41
CA ARG A 136 -30.61 21.00 13.36
C ARG A 136 -30.76 22.51 13.17
N GLY A 137 -30.06 23.12 12.21
CA GLY A 137 -30.05 24.58 12.04
C GLY A 137 -29.45 25.32 13.25
N ALA A 138 -28.58 24.66 14.02
CA ALA A 138 -27.93 25.26 15.19
C ALA A 138 -26.85 26.29 14.80
N CYS A 139 -26.53 26.41 13.51
CA CYS A 139 -25.59 27.39 12.99
C CYS A 139 -26.22 28.81 12.94
N PRO A 140 -25.65 29.81 13.64
CA PRO A 140 -26.19 31.17 13.61
C PRO A 140 -26.16 31.80 12.21
N HIS A 141 -25.12 31.48 11.42
CA HIS A 141 -24.93 31.99 10.06
C HIS A 141 -25.58 31.12 8.98
N ALA A 142 -26.13 29.96 9.35
CA ALA A 142 -26.73 29.00 8.42
C ALA A 142 -27.98 28.33 9.03
N ARG A 143 -28.86 29.12 9.65
CA ARG A 143 -30.11 28.62 10.28
C ARG A 143 -31.07 27.97 9.29
N SER A 144 -30.99 28.38 8.02
CA SER A 144 -31.80 27.82 6.94
C SER A 144 -31.27 26.48 6.44
N LEU A 145 -29.99 26.17 6.67
CA LEU A 145 -29.45 24.84 6.41
C LEU A 145 -29.92 23.93 7.54
N ASN A 146 -30.73 22.96 7.17
CA ASN A 146 -31.26 21.90 8.00
C ASN A 146 -31.36 20.65 7.13
N ARG A 147 -31.69 19.51 7.75
CA ARG A 147 -31.78 18.23 7.04
C ARG A 147 -32.59 18.33 5.73
N GLU A 148 -33.77 18.93 5.78
CA GLU A 148 -34.68 19.03 4.65
C GLU A 148 -34.15 19.91 3.51
N THR A 149 -33.59 21.07 3.84
CA THR A 149 -33.02 21.99 2.85
C THR A 149 -31.74 21.45 2.22
N ILE A 150 -30.94 20.70 2.98
CA ILE A 150 -29.77 19.99 2.46
C ILE A 150 -30.21 18.89 1.49
N PHE A 151 -31.18 18.05 1.88
CA PHE A 151 -31.71 17.02 1.00
C PHE A 151 -32.31 17.61 -0.28
N ARG A 152 -33.13 18.65 -0.17
CA ARG A 152 -33.69 19.34 -1.34
C ARG A 152 -32.59 19.87 -2.27
N ALA A 153 -31.57 20.54 -1.72
CA ALA A 153 -30.47 21.08 -2.50
C ALA A 153 -29.62 19.99 -3.19
N ILE A 154 -29.47 18.82 -2.55
CA ILE A 154 -28.80 17.66 -3.16
C ILE A 154 -29.68 17.07 -4.26
N SER A 155 -30.98 16.85 -4.02
CA SER A 155 -31.91 16.30 -5.00
C SER A 155 -32.10 17.20 -6.23
N GLU A 156 -32.06 18.53 -6.06
CA GLU A 156 -32.10 19.49 -7.17
C GLU A 156 -30.84 19.43 -8.04
N ARG A 157 -29.68 19.13 -7.44
CA ARG A 157 -28.38 19.10 -8.12
C ARG A 157 -27.99 17.71 -8.64
N ASP A 158 -28.56 16.67 -8.05
CA ASP A 158 -28.35 15.28 -8.42
C ASP A 158 -29.69 14.54 -8.61
N PRO A 159 -30.49 14.96 -9.61
CA PRO A 159 -31.81 14.35 -9.87
C PRO A 159 -31.72 12.88 -10.29
N HIS A 160 -30.54 12.41 -10.68
CA HIS A 160 -30.31 11.04 -11.16
C HIS A 160 -29.56 10.15 -10.15
N GLY A 161 -29.09 10.70 -9.02
CA GLY A 161 -28.42 9.94 -7.96
C GLY A 161 -27.02 9.45 -8.33
N PHE A 162 -26.27 10.23 -9.11
CA PHE A 162 -24.89 9.91 -9.49
C PHE A 162 -23.88 10.22 -8.38
N ILE A 163 -24.21 11.16 -7.50
CA ILE A 163 -23.36 11.66 -6.42
C ILE A 163 -23.84 11.11 -5.07
N ALA A 164 -25.15 11.12 -4.84
CA ALA A 164 -25.77 10.59 -3.63
C ALA A 164 -26.31 9.17 -3.87
N ASN A 165 -26.01 8.24 -2.96
CA ASN A 165 -26.62 6.91 -2.98
C ASN A 165 -28.14 7.04 -2.98
N LYS A 166 -28.82 6.31 -3.88
CA LYS A 166 -30.29 6.20 -3.86
C LYS A 166 -30.71 5.69 -2.48
N GLN A 167 -31.56 6.46 -1.80
CA GLN A 167 -32.13 6.02 -0.53
C GLN A 167 -32.91 4.72 -0.76
N ILE A 168 -32.85 3.79 0.21
CA ILE A 168 -33.67 2.58 0.18
C ILE A 168 -35.12 3.04 0.20
N GLU A 169 -35.79 2.88 -0.93
CA GLU A 169 -37.21 3.18 -1.07
C GLU A 169 -37.97 2.14 -0.26
N TRP A 170 -38.51 2.54 0.90
CA TRP A 170 -39.44 1.71 1.65
C TRP A 170 -40.76 1.70 0.89
N HIS A 171 -40.95 0.70 0.05
CA HIS A 171 -42.27 0.37 -0.46
C HIS A 171 -43.13 -0.01 0.74
N ARG A 172 -44.22 0.72 0.98
CA ARG A 172 -45.26 0.34 1.94
C ARG A 172 -45.96 -0.90 1.40
N GLU A 173 -45.34 -2.07 1.57
CA GLU A 173 -46.07 -3.31 1.42
C GLU A 173 -47.16 -3.36 2.50
N LYS A 174 -48.36 -3.72 2.03
CA LYS A 174 -49.58 -3.79 2.81
C LYS A 174 -49.38 -4.70 4.02
N THR A 175 -49.75 -4.19 5.19
CA THR A 175 -50.15 -4.95 6.39
C THR A 175 -49.16 -6.02 6.87
N VAL A 176 -48.13 -5.60 7.61
CA VAL A 176 -47.62 -6.44 8.71
C VAL A 176 -48.32 -5.94 9.98
N GLU A 177 -49.35 -6.66 10.42
CA GLU A 177 -49.95 -6.42 11.74
C GLU A 177 -48.97 -6.87 12.82
N TYR A 178 -48.34 -5.91 13.48
CA TYR A 178 -47.61 -6.15 14.71
C TYR A 178 -48.61 -6.19 15.87
N LEU A 179 -48.98 -7.39 16.31
CA LEU A 179 -49.65 -7.58 17.60
C LEU A 179 -48.61 -7.45 18.71
N ALA A 180 -48.62 -6.30 19.39
CA ALA A 180 -47.87 -6.12 20.63
C ALA A 180 -48.52 -6.97 21.72
N THR A 181 -47.79 -7.94 22.28
CA THR A 181 -48.18 -8.61 23.52
C THR A 181 -47.74 -7.76 24.71
N ASP A 182 -48.55 -7.73 25.78
CA ASP A 182 -48.41 -6.88 26.99
C ASP A 182 -47.15 -7.13 27.85
N SER A 183 -46.06 -7.65 27.27
CA SER A 183 -44.83 -8.02 28.00
C SER A 183 -43.63 -7.12 27.73
N ALA A 184 -43.83 -5.90 27.23
CA ALA A 184 -42.75 -4.92 27.03
C ALA A 184 -42.87 -3.74 28.00
N HIS A 185 -42.69 -4.00 29.29
CA HIS A 185 -42.40 -2.95 30.26
C HIS A 185 -40.90 -2.65 30.27
N SER A 186 -40.51 -1.41 29.98
CA SER A 186 -39.33 -0.75 30.56
C SER A 186 -39.40 0.76 30.33
N THR A 187 -39.86 1.47 31.36
CA THR A 187 -39.66 2.91 31.56
C THR A 187 -38.18 3.18 31.85
N ALA A 188 -37.52 4.08 31.13
CA ALA A 188 -36.27 4.66 31.57
C ALA A 188 -36.14 6.14 31.18
N THR A 189 -35.96 6.92 32.23
CA THR A 189 -35.95 8.38 32.34
C THR A 189 -34.65 9.00 31.82
N ALA A 190 -34.76 10.27 31.43
CA ALA A 190 -33.69 11.16 31.00
C ALA A 190 -32.50 11.29 31.99
N GLY A 191 -31.32 11.59 31.45
CA GLY A 191 -30.14 12.04 32.21
C GLY A 191 -29.05 12.64 31.31
N ASN A 192 -28.87 13.96 31.39
CA ASN A 192 -27.72 14.74 30.91
C ASN A 192 -26.44 14.33 31.64
N VAL A 193 -25.25 14.38 30.98
CA VAL A 193 -24.05 15.07 31.51
C VAL A 193 -23.14 15.54 30.35
N THR A 194 -22.71 16.78 30.48
CA THR A 194 -21.76 17.60 29.73
C THR A 194 -20.30 17.14 29.83
N SER A 195 -19.47 17.37 28.81
CA SER A 195 -18.04 17.70 28.98
C SER A 195 -17.51 18.47 27.76
N ALA A 196 -17.15 19.73 28.01
CA ALA A 196 -16.52 20.63 27.06
C ALA A 196 -15.00 20.39 27.03
N THR A 197 -14.37 20.54 25.86
CA THR A 197 -12.92 20.78 25.74
C THR A 197 -12.71 21.89 24.73
N GLU A 198 -12.01 22.92 25.20
CA GLU A 198 -11.82 24.23 24.59
C GLU A 198 -10.97 24.16 23.31
N CYS A 199 -11.32 24.98 22.32
CA CYS A 199 -10.53 25.18 21.11
C CYS A 199 -10.28 26.68 20.96
N SER A 200 -9.04 27.12 21.19
CA SER A 200 -8.61 28.50 20.93
C SER A 200 -8.08 28.62 19.50
N PRO A 201 -8.49 29.65 18.72
CA PRO A 201 -7.92 29.91 17.40
C PRO A 201 -6.66 30.79 17.49
N ARG A 202 -5.68 30.51 16.62
CA ARG A 202 -4.62 31.43 16.20
C ARG A 202 -4.94 31.95 14.82
#